data_AF-A0A1W6M7S1-F1
#
_entry.id   AF-A0A1W6M7S1-F1
#
_cell.length_a   1.000
_cell.length_b   1.000
_cell.length_c   1.000
_cell.angle_alpha   90.00
_cell.angle_beta   90.00
_cell.angle_gamma   90.00
#
_symmetry.space_group_name_H-M   'P 1'
#
loop_
_entity.id
_entity.type
_entity.pdbx_description
1 polymer ?
#
loop_
_entity_poly.entity_id
_entity_poly.type
_entity_poly.pdbx_seq_one_letter_code
_entity_poly.pdbx_strand_id
1 'polypeptide(L)'
;MKASYWLGALVILTLSGAANASIEIKAKRMLTEKTMTENMAKVQSACGNQTLQANIDWSAWDGYNFSEERLDPVKTTGWLGGLINYIYDDMVKLCTTTEHAELYKAEFQKVEKIQFAGQESIKARKSSFALADGGKVLNVSLNPNAAYDSSTLKYIKQAWN
;
A
#
# COMPACT_ATOMS: atom_id res chain seq x y z
N MET A 1 24.52 9.50 32.79
CA MET A 1 24.47 9.17 31.35
C MET A 1 23.07 8.64 31.06
N LYS A 2 22.30 9.32 30.19
CA LYS A 2 20.93 8.91 29.86
C LYS A 2 20.99 7.78 28.82
N ALA A 3 20.66 6.56 29.23
CA ALA A 3 20.49 5.46 28.29
C ALA A 3 19.19 5.70 27.50
N SER A 4 19.33 6.01 26.22
CA SER A 4 18.21 6.07 25.28
C SER A 4 17.90 4.65 24.84
N TYR A 5 16.82 4.07 25.38
CA TYR A 5 16.29 2.80 24.90
C TYR A 5 15.56 3.06 23.57
N TRP A 6 16.26 2.79 22.47
CA TRP A 6 15.62 2.59 21.18
C TRP A 6 14.83 1.28 21.26
N LEU A 7 13.55 1.35 21.65
CA LEU A 7 12.60 0.27 21.39
C LEU A 7 12.37 0.22 19.87
N GLY A 8 13.15 -0.61 19.19
CA GLY A 8 12.84 -1.00 17.83
C GLY A 8 11.47 -1.67 17.83
N ALA A 9 10.52 -1.06 17.12
CA ALA A 9 9.22 -1.66 16.87
C ALA A 9 9.45 -3.02 16.19
N LEU A 10 9.16 -4.10 16.91
CA LEU A 10 9.15 -5.44 16.35
C LEU A 10 7.93 -5.53 15.42
N VAL A 11 8.14 -5.30 14.12
CA VAL A 11 7.14 -5.54 13.09
C VAL A 11 6.93 -7.05 13.02
N ILE A 12 5.83 -7.53 13.59
CA ILE A 12 5.41 -8.92 13.45
C ILE A 12 4.82 -9.07 12.05
N LEU A 13 5.65 -9.53 11.12
CA LEU A 13 5.23 -9.89 9.77
C LEU A 13 4.39 -11.17 9.86
N THR A 14 3.08 -11.04 9.75
CA THR A 14 2.25 -12.17 9.32
C THR A 14 2.46 -12.36 7.83
N LEU A 15 3.49 -13.13 7.46
CA LEU A 15 3.67 -13.62 6.10
C LEU A 15 2.47 -14.50 5.77
N SER A 16 1.49 -13.96 5.05
CA SER A 16 0.36 -14.71 4.51
C SER A 16 0.87 -15.56 3.35
N GLY A 17 1.53 -16.67 3.68
CA GLY A 17 2.00 -17.66 2.72
C GLY A 17 0.81 -18.37 2.07
N ALA A 18 0.33 -17.85 0.94
CA ALA A 18 -0.61 -18.59 0.10
C ALA A 18 0.09 -19.84 -0.48
N ALA A 19 -0.44 -21.02 -0.18
CA ALA A 19 0.17 -22.31 -0.46
C ALA A 19 0.35 -22.63 -1.97
N ASN A 20 -0.28 -21.87 -2.88
CA ASN A 20 -0.41 -22.22 -4.30
C ASN A 20 0.35 -21.34 -5.31
N ALA A 21 1.11 -20.33 -4.87
CA ALA A 21 1.89 -19.48 -5.79
C ALA A 21 3.23 -20.13 -6.21
N SER A 22 3.66 -19.92 -7.47
CA SER A 22 4.99 -20.34 -7.94
C SER A 22 6.12 -19.64 -7.16
N ILE A 23 7.33 -20.21 -7.16
CA ILE A 23 8.50 -19.62 -6.46
C ILE A 23 8.77 -18.20 -6.95
N GLU A 24 8.65 -17.94 -8.25
CA GLU A 24 8.85 -16.61 -8.81
C GLU A 24 7.82 -15.61 -8.31
N ILE A 25 6.54 -15.98 -8.25
CA ILE A 25 5.48 -15.13 -7.68
C ILE A 25 5.77 -14.86 -6.20
N LYS A 26 6.12 -15.88 -5.42
CA LYS A 26 6.48 -15.74 -4.00
C LYS A 26 7.64 -14.73 -3.82
N ALA A 27 8.68 -14.82 -4.64
CA ALA A 27 9.80 -13.88 -4.60
C ALA A 27 9.36 -12.43 -4.90
N LYS A 28 8.43 -12.23 -5.86
CA LYS A 28 7.87 -10.89 -6.15
C LYS A 28 7.00 -10.36 -5.00
N ARG A 29 6.22 -11.21 -4.33
CA ARG A 29 5.44 -10.83 -3.14
C ARG A 29 6.34 -10.40 -1.98
N MET A 30 7.38 -11.19 -1.68
CA MET A 30 8.37 -10.84 -0.64
C MET A 30 9.06 -9.51 -0.93
N LEU A 31 9.43 -9.25 -2.19
CA LEU A 31 10.01 -7.97 -2.59
C LEU A 31 9.01 -6.83 -2.39
N THR A 32 7.75 -7.03 -2.75
CA THR A 32 6.68 -6.04 -2.57
C THR A 32 6.48 -5.68 -1.09
N GLU A 33 6.38 -6.68 -0.22
CA GLU A 33 6.23 -6.48 1.24
C GLU A 33 7.44 -5.78 1.86
N LYS A 34 8.65 -6.09 1.38
CA LYS A 34 9.86 -5.35 1.77
C LYS A 34 9.77 -3.88 1.37
N THR A 35 9.40 -3.59 0.12
CA THR A 35 9.19 -2.23 -0.37
C THR A 35 8.10 -1.50 0.41
N MET A 36 7.03 -2.19 0.82
CA MET A 36 6.00 -1.62 1.69
C MET A 36 6.58 -1.21 3.03
N THR A 37 7.37 -2.08 3.66
CA THR A 37 8.00 -1.80 4.96
C THR A 37 8.92 -0.57 4.89
N GLU A 38 9.76 -0.50 3.86
CA GLU A 38 10.69 0.63 3.65
C GLU A 38 9.96 1.95 3.40
N ASN A 39 8.87 1.94 2.65
CA ASN A 39 8.12 3.15 2.32
C ASN A 39 7.13 3.57 3.42
N MET A 40 6.61 2.63 4.21
CA MET A 40 5.79 2.94 5.38
C MET A 40 6.54 3.87 6.33
N ALA A 41 7.83 3.61 6.60
CA ALA A 41 8.66 4.49 7.43
C ALA A 41 8.71 5.94 6.91
N LYS A 42 8.70 6.14 5.58
CA LYS A 42 8.66 7.48 4.99
C LYS A 42 7.35 8.18 5.28
N VAL A 43 6.21 7.49 5.13
CA VAL A 43 4.89 8.04 5.46
C VAL A 43 4.76 8.32 6.96
N GLN A 44 5.21 7.39 7.81
CA GLN A 44 5.21 7.58 9.27
C GLN A 44 5.95 8.87 9.66
N SER A 45 7.12 9.10 9.06
CA SER A 45 7.92 10.31 9.27
C SER A 45 7.25 11.56 8.70
N ALA A 46 6.83 11.53 7.44
CA ALA A 46 6.25 12.68 6.74
C ALA A 46 4.90 13.14 7.31
N CYS A 47 4.07 12.17 7.72
CA CYS A 47 2.73 12.42 8.24
C CYS A 47 2.66 12.46 9.77
N GLY A 48 3.78 12.22 10.47
CA GLY A 48 3.83 12.24 11.93
C GLY A 48 3.00 11.15 12.61
N ASN A 49 2.87 9.98 11.97
CA ASN A 49 2.12 8.83 12.49
C ASN A 49 3.06 7.63 12.67
N GLN A 50 3.69 7.49 13.84
CA GLN A 50 4.69 6.45 14.10
C GLN A 50 4.08 5.06 14.33
N THR A 51 2.77 4.97 14.55
CA THR A 51 2.07 3.71 14.84
C THR A 51 1.39 3.11 13.62
N LEU A 52 1.39 3.81 12.48
CA LEU A 52 0.79 3.36 11.24
C LEU A 52 1.35 2.00 10.84
N GLN A 53 0.47 1.06 10.56
CA GLN A 53 0.82 -0.25 10.03
C GLN A 53 0.37 -0.40 8.57
N ALA A 54 1.00 -1.30 7.84
CA ALA A 54 0.59 -1.66 6.49
C ALA A 54 0.56 -3.18 6.31
N ASN A 55 -0.44 -3.65 5.58
CA ASN A 55 -0.55 -5.06 5.20
C ASN A 55 -1.07 -5.18 3.77
N ILE A 56 -0.77 -6.29 3.11
CA ILE A 56 -1.32 -6.64 1.80
C ILE A 56 -2.06 -7.99 1.90
N ASP A 57 -3.28 -8.02 1.40
CA ASP A 57 -4.04 -9.25 1.21
C ASP A 57 -3.84 -9.76 -0.22
N TRP A 58 -3.15 -10.89 -0.33
CA TRP A 58 -2.88 -11.55 -1.60
C TRP A 58 -4.03 -12.43 -2.10
N SER A 59 -5.07 -12.68 -1.29
CA SER A 59 -6.15 -13.60 -1.62
C SER A 59 -6.88 -13.22 -2.91
N ALA A 60 -7.17 -11.94 -3.12
CA ALA A 60 -7.75 -11.43 -4.35
C ALA A 60 -6.85 -11.70 -5.57
N TRP A 61 -5.53 -11.59 -5.39
CA TRP A 61 -4.54 -11.85 -6.45
C TRP A 61 -4.46 -13.33 -6.82
N ASP A 62 -4.62 -14.22 -5.84
CA ASP A 62 -4.69 -15.67 -6.05
C ASP A 62 -5.95 -16.08 -6.82
N GLY A 63 -7.04 -15.31 -6.69
CA GLY A 63 -8.29 -15.55 -7.41
C GLY A 63 -8.34 -15.00 -8.83
N TYR A 64 -7.34 -14.21 -9.26
CA TYR A 64 -7.36 -13.60 -10.58
C TYR A 64 -7.11 -14.59 -11.72
N ASN A 65 -7.97 -14.49 -12.74
CA ASN A 65 -7.69 -15.08 -14.03
C ASN A 65 -6.84 -14.15 -14.90
N PHE A 66 -5.52 -14.19 -14.72
CA PHE A 66 -4.57 -13.36 -15.48
C PHE A 66 -4.65 -13.56 -17.00
N SER A 67 -5.11 -14.73 -17.46
CA SER A 67 -5.26 -15.01 -18.89
C SER A 67 -6.36 -14.17 -19.56
N GLU A 68 -7.38 -13.74 -18.81
CA GLU A 68 -8.49 -12.91 -19.31
C GLU A 68 -7.98 -11.60 -19.91
N GLU A 69 -6.98 -10.99 -19.28
CA GLU A 69 -6.35 -9.73 -19.71
C GLU A 69 -5.00 -9.97 -20.41
N ARG A 70 -4.66 -11.23 -20.74
CA ARG A 70 -3.38 -11.61 -21.35
C ARG A 70 -2.17 -11.14 -20.54
N LEU A 71 -2.29 -11.16 -19.22
CA LEU A 71 -1.27 -10.72 -18.29
C LEU A 71 -0.40 -11.90 -17.84
N ASP A 72 0.90 -11.65 -17.70
CA ASP A 72 1.83 -12.59 -17.08
C ASP A 72 1.79 -12.40 -15.54
N PRO A 73 1.47 -13.43 -14.75
CA PRO A 73 1.28 -13.28 -13.31
C PRO A 73 2.56 -12.89 -12.56
N VAL A 74 3.74 -13.32 -13.03
CA VAL A 74 5.03 -13.00 -12.41
C VAL A 74 5.38 -11.52 -12.64
N LYS A 75 5.34 -11.06 -13.89
CA LYS A 75 5.59 -9.66 -14.26
C LYS A 75 4.60 -8.73 -13.60
N THR A 76 3.32 -9.09 -13.64
CA THR A 76 2.23 -8.33 -13.03
C THR A 76 2.43 -8.13 -11.54
N THR A 77 2.76 -9.21 -10.81
CA THR A 77 3.07 -9.11 -9.37
C THR A 77 4.30 -8.25 -9.13
N GLY A 78 5.30 -8.29 -10.03
CA GLY A 78 6.46 -7.40 -9.96
C GLY A 78 6.12 -5.91 -10.15
N TRP A 79 5.22 -5.58 -11.07
CA TRP A 79 4.78 -4.19 -11.29
C TRP A 79 4.02 -3.62 -10.10
N LEU A 80 3.32 -4.47 -9.34
CA LEU A 80 2.59 -4.07 -8.14
C LEU A 80 3.48 -3.38 -7.11
N GLY A 81 4.71 -3.87 -6.89
CA GLY A 81 5.65 -3.24 -5.98
C GLY A 81 6.03 -1.81 -6.38
N GLY A 82 6.16 -1.56 -7.69
CA GLY A 82 6.39 -0.22 -8.24
C GLY A 82 5.20 0.72 -8.03
N LEU A 83 3.99 0.24 -8.31
CA LEU A 83 2.76 0.99 -8.06
C LEU A 83 2.60 1.35 -6.58
N ILE A 84 2.83 0.40 -5.68
CA ILE A 84 2.77 0.63 -4.23
C ILE A 84 3.78 1.69 -3.80
N ASN A 85 5.00 1.66 -4.34
CA ASN A 85 6.00 2.71 -4.07
C ASN A 85 5.48 4.10 -4.47
N TYR A 86 4.88 4.25 -5.65
CA TYR A 86 4.30 5.53 -6.09
C TYR A 86 3.15 5.99 -5.19
N ILE A 87 2.31 5.07 -4.73
CA ILE A 87 1.22 5.37 -3.80
C ILE A 87 1.78 5.93 -2.48
N TYR A 88 2.84 5.32 -1.94
CA TYR A 88 3.51 5.84 -0.74
C TYR A 88 4.15 7.21 -0.98
N ASP A 89 4.82 7.42 -2.11
CA ASP A 89 5.38 8.72 -2.47
C ASP A 89 4.29 9.80 -2.54
N ASP A 90 3.11 9.47 -3.07
CA ASP A 90 1.96 10.38 -3.10
C ASP A 90 1.38 10.65 -1.72
N MET A 91 1.32 9.65 -0.82
CA MET A 91 0.96 9.87 0.58
C MET A 91 1.94 10.82 1.28
N VAL A 92 3.24 10.66 1.06
CA VAL A 92 4.27 11.59 1.55
C VAL A 92 4.01 13.00 1.02
N LYS A 93 3.74 13.14 -0.29
CA LYS A 93 3.44 14.45 -0.90
C LYS A 93 2.24 15.11 -0.27
N LEU A 94 1.17 14.37 0.03
CA LEU A 94 -0.01 14.92 0.71
C LEU A 94 0.38 15.61 2.01
N CYS A 95 1.18 14.95 2.85
CA CYS A 95 1.61 15.46 4.14
C CYS A 95 2.74 16.50 4.08
N THR A 96 3.36 16.79 2.93
CA THR A 96 4.57 17.64 2.89
C THR A 96 4.54 18.77 1.87
N THR A 97 3.88 18.57 0.73
CA THR A 97 4.00 19.48 -0.43
C THR A 97 2.68 20.05 -0.91
N THR A 98 1.55 19.53 -0.43
CA THR A 98 0.23 20.08 -0.81
C THR A 98 -0.14 21.29 0.03
N GLU A 99 -0.99 22.16 -0.52
CA GLU A 99 -1.51 23.34 0.15
C GLU A 99 -2.27 23.04 1.47
N HIS A 100 -2.75 21.81 1.63
CA HIS A 100 -3.46 21.32 2.82
C HIS A 100 -2.66 20.30 3.63
N ALA A 101 -1.33 20.33 3.53
CA ALA A 101 -0.45 19.33 4.15
C ALA A 101 -0.72 19.10 5.65
N GLU A 102 -0.91 20.16 6.44
CA GLU A 102 -1.20 20.05 7.87
C GLU A 102 -2.56 19.38 8.16
N LEU A 103 -3.57 19.61 7.31
CA LEU A 103 -4.86 18.91 7.42
C LEU A 103 -4.70 17.42 7.09
N TYR A 104 -3.98 17.10 6.01
CA TYR A 104 -3.70 15.70 5.66
C TYR A 104 -2.88 15.01 6.75
N LYS A 105 -1.89 15.66 7.38
CA LYS A 105 -1.18 15.10 8.54
C LYS A 105 -2.14 14.72 9.67
N ALA A 106 -3.02 15.65 10.05
CA ALA A 106 -3.99 15.41 11.13
C ALA A 106 -4.94 14.25 10.81
N GLU A 107 -5.37 14.11 9.55
CA GLU A 107 -6.19 12.98 9.13
C GLU A 107 -5.38 11.67 9.08
N PHE A 108 -4.16 11.68 8.54
CA PHE A 108 -3.30 10.49 8.50
C PHE A 108 -2.91 10.01 9.90
N GLN A 109 -2.83 10.88 10.91
CA GLN A 109 -2.60 10.48 12.31
C GLN A 109 -3.75 9.67 12.91
N LYS A 110 -4.96 9.75 12.35
CA LYS A 110 -6.11 8.93 12.77
C LYS A 110 -6.08 7.54 12.12
N VAL A 111 -5.38 7.40 10.99
CA VAL A 111 -5.25 6.13 10.29
C VAL A 111 -4.32 5.21 11.08
N GLU A 112 -4.83 4.08 11.53
CA GLU A 112 -4.06 3.06 12.25
C GLU A 112 -3.43 2.07 11.28
N LYS A 113 -4.11 1.81 10.14
CA LYS A 113 -3.71 0.77 9.18
C LYS A 113 -3.96 1.18 7.74
N ILE A 114 -3.01 0.88 6.86
CA ILE A 114 -3.21 0.82 5.41
C ILE A 114 -3.38 -0.65 5.00
N GLN A 115 -4.48 -0.97 4.35
CA GLN A 115 -4.76 -2.31 3.87
C GLN A 115 -4.76 -2.32 2.34
N PHE A 116 -3.74 -2.93 1.75
CA PHE A 116 -3.67 -3.18 0.32
C PHE A 116 -4.38 -4.48 -0.02
N ALA A 117 -5.10 -4.52 -1.14
CA ALA A 117 -5.70 -5.74 -1.68
C ALA A 117 -5.84 -5.61 -3.20
N GLY A 118 -6.03 -6.73 -3.91
CA GLY A 118 -6.50 -6.69 -5.30
C GLY A 118 -7.94 -6.17 -5.39
N GLN A 119 -8.29 -5.45 -6.45
CA GLN A 119 -9.68 -5.15 -6.80
C GLN A 119 -10.47 -6.40 -7.18
N GLU A 120 -11.81 -6.32 -7.15
CA GLU A 120 -12.65 -7.45 -7.58
C GLU A 120 -12.44 -7.83 -9.06
N SER A 121 -12.16 -6.85 -9.92
CA SER A 121 -11.94 -7.06 -11.35
C SER A 121 -10.52 -6.74 -11.77
N ILE A 122 -9.88 -7.70 -12.45
CA ILE A 122 -8.57 -7.51 -13.11
C ILE A 122 -8.62 -6.47 -14.25
N LYS A 123 -9.82 -6.11 -14.73
CA LYS A 123 -10.02 -5.11 -15.80
C LYS A 123 -10.00 -3.66 -15.32
N ALA A 124 -10.04 -3.43 -14.01
CA ALA A 124 -10.02 -2.07 -13.50
C ALA A 124 -8.73 -1.35 -13.93
N ARG A 125 -8.85 -0.07 -14.29
CA ARG A 125 -7.72 0.69 -14.87
C ARG A 125 -7.00 1.58 -13.87
N LYS A 126 -7.50 1.66 -12.65
CA LYS A 126 -7.11 2.67 -11.65
C LYS A 126 -7.12 2.03 -10.28
N SER A 127 -6.20 2.43 -9.41
CA SER A 127 -6.29 2.11 -7.98
C SER A 127 -7.43 2.89 -7.33
N SER A 128 -8.09 2.30 -6.33
CA SER A 128 -9.11 2.97 -5.54
C SER A 128 -8.69 3.08 -4.07
N PHE A 129 -9.21 4.11 -3.41
CA PHE A 129 -8.87 4.46 -2.04
C PHE A 129 -10.16 4.73 -1.28
N ALA A 130 -10.31 4.13 -0.10
CA ALA A 130 -11.47 4.33 0.74
C ALA A 130 -11.11 4.26 2.21
N LEU A 131 -11.69 5.14 3.01
CA LEU A 131 -11.61 5.07 4.46
C LEU A 131 -12.67 4.10 4.98
N ALA A 132 -12.27 3.25 5.93
CA ALA A 132 -13.12 2.34 6.66
C ALA A 132 -12.91 2.54 8.17
N ASP A 133 -13.75 1.88 8.98
CA ASP A 133 -13.67 1.88 10.43
C ASP A 133 -13.60 3.29 11.03
N GLY A 134 -14.44 4.19 10.53
CA GLY A 134 -14.49 5.59 10.97
C GLY A 134 -13.23 6.39 10.65
N GLY A 135 -12.48 6.01 9.60
CA GLY A 135 -11.25 6.69 9.19
C GLY A 135 -9.96 6.05 9.71
N LYS A 136 -10.06 4.95 10.48
CA LYS A 136 -8.90 4.26 11.04
C LYS A 136 -8.20 3.34 10.04
N VAL A 137 -8.89 2.89 9.01
CA VAL A 137 -8.31 2.01 7.99
C VAL A 137 -8.40 2.69 6.63
N LEU A 138 -7.25 2.85 5.98
CA LEU A 138 -7.19 3.26 4.57
C LEU A 138 -7.07 2.01 3.69
N ASN A 139 -8.17 1.64 3.05
CA ASN A 139 -8.18 0.56 2.07
C ASN A 139 -7.63 1.06 0.74
N VAL A 140 -6.70 0.31 0.17
CA VAL A 140 -6.07 0.57 -1.13
C VAL A 140 -6.31 -0.64 -2.03
N SER A 141 -7.21 -0.51 -2.98
CA SER A 141 -7.51 -1.60 -3.92
C SER A 141 -6.70 -1.40 -5.20
N LEU A 142 -5.75 -2.30 -5.41
CA LEU A 142 -4.77 -2.29 -6.48
C LEU A 142 -5.26 -3.09 -7.68
N ASN A 143 -4.81 -2.69 -8.87
CA ASN A 143 -4.98 -3.48 -10.08
C ASN A 143 -3.67 -3.51 -10.89
N PRO A 144 -3.30 -4.65 -11.49
CA PRO A 144 -2.17 -4.78 -12.40
C PRO A 144 -2.03 -3.67 -13.46
N ASN A 145 -3.14 -3.31 -14.09
CA ASN A 145 -3.23 -2.38 -15.19
C ASN A 145 -3.12 -0.93 -14.74
N ALA A 146 -3.21 -0.66 -13.43
CA ALA A 146 -3.02 0.66 -12.85
C ALA A 146 -1.54 1.03 -12.62
N ALA A 147 -0.58 0.14 -12.93
CA ALA A 147 0.84 0.37 -12.69
C ALA A 147 1.41 1.62 -13.40
N TYR A 148 0.71 2.14 -14.41
CA TYR A 148 1.08 3.34 -15.16
C TYR A 148 0.18 4.56 -14.86
N ASP A 149 -0.75 4.45 -13.92
CA ASP A 149 -1.68 5.53 -13.62
C ASP A 149 -1.01 6.60 -12.72
N SER A 150 -0.69 7.75 -13.30
CA SER A 150 -0.12 8.90 -12.59
C SER A 150 -1.14 9.69 -11.77
N SER A 151 -2.42 9.30 -11.79
CA SER A 151 -3.50 9.99 -11.07
C SER A 151 -3.77 9.43 -9.67
N THR A 152 -2.89 8.59 -9.13
CA THR A 152 -2.95 8.05 -7.76
C THR A 152 -3.12 9.14 -6.70
N LEU A 153 -2.32 10.22 -6.75
CA LEU A 153 -2.45 11.35 -5.83
C LEU A 153 -3.88 11.94 -5.82
N LYS A 154 -4.50 12.08 -6.99
CA LYS A 154 -5.86 12.61 -7.11
C LYS A 154 -6.87 11.69 -6.41
N TYR A 155 -6.77 10.38 -6.60
CA TYR A 155 -7.71 9.44 -5.98
C TYR A 155 -7.47 9.25 -4.49
N ILE A 156 -6.23 9.35 -4.01
CA ILE A 156 -5.96 9.33 -2.56
C ILE A 156 -6.66 10.52 -1.90
N LYS A 157 -6.60 11.72 -2.49
CA LYS A 157 -7.31 12.90 -1.95
C LYS A 157 -8.82 12.67 -1.85
N GLN A 158 -9.39 11.95 -2.81
CA GLN A 158 -10.83 11.66 -2.82
C GLN A 158 -11.28 10.74 -1.68
N ALA A 159 -10.38 10.00 -1.03
CA ALA A 159 -10.75 9.19 0.12
C ALA A 159 -11.21 10.02 1.34
N TRP A 160 -10.86 11.32 1.36
CA TRP A 160 -11.22 12.27 2.42
C TRP A 160 -12.29 13.30 2.00
N ASN A 161 -12.92 13.12 0.84
CA ASN A 161 -14.02 13.95 0.34
C ASN A 161 -15.32 13.15 0.28
#